data_AF-A0A2N3ERY5-F1
#
_entry.id   AF-A0A2N3ERY5-F1
#
_cell.length_a   1.000
_cell.length_b   1.000
_cell.length_c   1.000
_cell.angle_alpha   90.00
_cell.angle_beta   90.00
_cell.angle_gamma   90.00
#
_symmetry.space_group_name_H-M   'P 1'
#
loop_
_entity.id
_entity.type
_entity.pdbx_description
1 polymer ?
#
loop_
_entity_poly.entity_id
_entity_poly.type
_entity_poly.pdbx_seq_one_letter_code
_entity_poly.pdbx_strand_id
1 'polypeptide(L)'
;MYEAFDSFLKVETWHTTHPMDDKRFNVALNQVVRNPDFDPEKMAEYFQSQFQVGPDDETHPFHEAIRRRQYQADAVRSFLHDIGEA
;
A
#
# COMPACT_ATOMS: atom_id res chain seq x y z
N MET A 1 11.44 -1.61 -5.80
CA MET A 1 10.75 -2.13 -4.59
C MET A 1 9.24 -1.98 -4.72
N TYR A 2 8.69 -0.76 -4.79
CA TYR A 2 7.24 -0.53 -4.81
C TYR A 2 6.54 -0.98 -6.10
N GLU A 3 7.29 -1.25 -7.17
CA GLU A 3 6.77 -1.84 -8.42
C GLU A 3 6.17 -3.25 -8.19
N ALA A 4 6.46 -3.89 -7.04
CA ALA A 4 5.78 -5.11 -6.61
C ALA A 4 4.24 -4.92 -6.51
N PHE A 5 3.77 -3.69 -6.35
CA PHE A 5 2.35 -3.35 -6.31
C PHE A 5 1.73 -3.08 -7.69
N ASP A 6 2.50 -3.02 -8.79
CA ASP A 6 1.98 -2.68 -10.13
C ASP A 6 0.83 -3.58 -10.57
N SER A 7 0.97 -4.88 -10.31
CA SER A 7 -0.07 -5.87 -10.66
C SER A 7 -1.34 -5.69 -9.82
N PHE A 8 -1.21 -5.20 -8.59
CA PHE A 8 -2.35 -4.87 -7.74
C PHE A 8 -3.02 -3.56 -8.19
N LEU A 9 -2.24 -2.51 -8.48
CA LEU A 9 -2.75 -1.20 -8.89
C LEU A 9 -3.43 -1.20 -10.28
N LYS A 10 -3.08 -2.16 -11.15
CA LYS A 10 -3.76 -2.37 -12.44
C LYS A 10 -5.17 -2.95 -12.30
N VAL A 11 -5.55 -3.46 -11.13
CA VAL A 11 -6.90 -3.99 -10.90
C VAL A 11 -7.86 -2.84 -10.70
N GLU A 12 -8.90 -2.74 -11.53
CA GLU A 12 -9.86 -1.63 -11.49
C GLU A 12 -10.46 -1.41 -10.08
N THR A 13 -10.68 -2.48 -9.31
CA THR A 13 -11.29 -2.42 -7.99
C THR A 13 -10.30 -2.31 -6.83
N TRP A 14 -9.01 -2.07 -7.07
CA TRP A 14 -7.96 -2.03 -6.03
C TRP A 14 -8.31 -1.08 -4.86
N HIS A 15 -9.01 0.00 -5.18
CA HIS A 15 -9.40 1.08 -4.27
C HIS A 15 -10.61 0.73 -3.39
N THR A 16 -11.25 -0.42 -3.62
CA THR A 16 -12.40 -0.90 -2.83
C THR A 16 -11.94 -1.63 -1.56
N THR A 17 -12.90 -2.09 -0.76
CA THR A 17 -12.69 -2.91 0.45
C THR A 17 -13.09 -4.38 0.23
N HIS A 18 -13.13 -4.82 -1.03
CA HIS A 18 -13.49 -6.19 -1.33
C HIS A 18 -12.39 -7.16 -0.83
N PRO A 19 -12.71 -8.29 -0.18
CA PRO A 19 -11.72 -9.19 0.40
C PRO A 19 -10.67 -9.72 -0.60
N MET A 20 -11.04 -9.83 -1.88
CA MET A 20 -10.09 -10.22 -2.93
C MET A 20 -9.02 -9.15 -3.18
N ASP A 21 -9.38 -7.86 -3.08
CA ASP A 21 -8.45 -6.76 -3.29
C ASP A 21 -7.50 -6.63 -2.09
N ASP A 22 -8.00 -6.84 -0.88
CA ASP A 22 -7.17 -6.93 0.32
C ASP A 22 -6.18 -8.10 0.24
N LYS A 23 -6.63 -9.27 -0.26
CA LYS A 23 -5.74 -10.40 -0.50
C LYS A 23 -4.65 -10.08 -1.52
N ARG A 24 -4.99 -9.45 -2.64
CA ARG A 24 -4.01 -9.04 -3.68
C ARG A 24 -2.99 -8.05 -3.13
N PHE A 25 -3.46 -7.06 -2.37
CA PHE A 25 -2.59 -6.11 -1.69
C PHE A 25 -1.62 -6.81 -0.73
N ASN A 26 -2.11 -7.70 0.12
CA ASN A 26 -1.28 -8.45 1.07
C ASN A 26 -0.24 -9.34 0.37
N VAL A 27 -0.57 -9.92 -0.79
CA VAL A 27 0.39 -10.70 -1.61
C VAL A 27 1.50 -9.80 -2.16
N ALA A 28 1.19 -8.59 -2.61
CA ALA A 28 2.20 -7.62 -3.05
C ALA A 28 3.04 -7.12 -1.86
N LEU A 29 2.39 -6.76 -0.75
CA LEU A 29 3.04 -6.28 0.46
C LEU A 29 4.04 -7.31 1.03
N ASN A 30 3.68 -8.59 1.05
CA ASN A 30 4.56 -9.65 1.56
C ASN A 30 5.91 -9.75 0.80
N GLN A 31 5.99 -9.25 -0.43
CA GLN A 31 7.24 -9.25 -1.21
C GLN A 31 8.23 -8.18 -0.76
N VAL A 32 7.75 -7.13 -0.09
CA VAL A 32 8.55 -5.94 0.23
C VAL A 32 8.60 -5.60 1.72
N VAL A 33 7.59 -6.00 2.52
CA VAL A 33 7.40 -5.53 3.90
C VAL A 33 8.50 -5.96 4.88
N ARG A 34 9.28 -7.00 4.54
CA ARG A 34 10.43 -7.45 5.33
C ARG A 34 11.75 -6.79 4.91
N ASN A 35 11.74 -5.96 3.87
CA ASN A 35 12.91 -5.19 3.49
C ASN A 35 13.12 -4.06 4.52
N PRO A 36 14.32 -3.91 5.12
CA PRO A 36 14.63 -2.83 6.06
C PRO A 36 14.38 -1.42 5.51
N ASP A 37 14.50 -1.24 4.19
CA ASP A 37 14.28 0.04 3.51
C ASP A 37 12.81 0.30 3.16
N PHE A 38 11.92 -0.67 3.44
CA PHE A 38 10.49 -0.52 3.17
C PHE A 38 9.86 0.51 4.10
N ASP A 39 9.16 1.47 3.50
CA ASP A 39 8.52 2.59 4.18
C ASP A 39 7.06 2.73 3.68
N PRO A 40 6.06 2.56 4.56
CA PRO A 40 4.65 2.74 4.22
C PRO A 40 4.31 4.11 3.62
N GLU A 41 4.97 5.18 4.05
CA GLU A 41 4.73 6.54 3.54
C GLU A 41 5.19 6.64 2.09
N LYS A 42 6.41 6.18 1.77
CA LYS A 42 6.92 6.14 0.40
C LYS A 42 6.13 5.20 -0.50
N MET A 43 5.57 4.13 0.05
CA MET A 43 4.61 3.28 -0.69
C MET A 43 3.34 4.07 -1.06
N ALA A 44 2.82 4.89 -0.14
CA ALA A 44 1.65 5.74 -0.40
C ALA A 44 1.96 6.81 -1.47
N GLU A 45 3.11 7.47 -1.38
CA GLU A 45 3.63 8.41 -2.39
C GLU A 45 3.75 7.73 -3.76
N TYR A 46 4.24 6.50 -3.79
CA TYR A 46 4.29 5.71 -5.01
C TYR A 46 2.89 5.50 -5.60
N PHE A 47 1.89 5.14 -4.80
CA PHE A 47 0.51 4.95 -5.29
C PHE A 47 -0.06 6.27 -5.81
N GLN A 48 0.15 7.38 -5.09
CA GLN A 48 -0.25 8.71 -5.53
C GLN A 48 0.34 9.05 -6.91
N SER A 49 1.62 8.75 -7.13
CA SER A 49 2.29 8.98 -8.41
C SER A 49 1.66 8.19 -9.58
N GLN A 50 1.16 6.98 -9.33
CA GLN A 50 0.54 6.14 -10.37
C GLN A 50 -0.81 6.68 -10.84
N PHE A 51 -1.52 7.45 -10.00
CA PHE A 51 -2.85 7.98 -10.30
C PHE A 51 -2.90 9.51 -10.33
N GLN A 52 -1.74 10.19 -10.30
CA GLN A 52 -1.63 11.65 -10.31
C GLN A 52 -2.40 12.32 -9.17
N VAL A 53 -2.42 11.69 -7.99
CA VAL A 53 -3.06 12.22 -6.78
C VAL A 53 -2.09 13.16 -6.08
N GLY A 54 -2.52 14.37 -5.75
CA GLY A 54 -1.73 15.26 -4.89
C GLY A 54 -1.62 14.69 -3.47
N PRO A 55 -0.50 14.91 -2.75
CA PRO A 55 -0.32 14.38 -1.40
C PRO A 55 -1.43 14.82 -0.43
N ASP A 56 -1.93 16.05 -0.63
CA ASP A 56 -3.00 16.67 0.16
C ASP A 56 -4.32 16.80 -0.63
N ASP A 57 -4.47 16.11 -1.77
CA ASP A 57 -5.72 16.13 -2.54
C ASP A 57 -6.73 15.17 -1.94
N GLU A 58 -7.32 15.58 -0.81
CA GLU A 58 -8.38 14.86 -0.11
C GLU A 58 -9.66 14.68 -0.96
N THR A 59 -9.81 15.46 -2.04
CA THR A 59 -10.98 15.38 -2.93
C THR A 59 -10.86 14.26 -3.96
N HIS A 60 -9.65 13.75 -4.18
CA HIS A 60 -9.41 12.69 -5.16
C HIS A 60 -10.10 11.38 -4.72
N PRO A 61 -10.81 10.68 -5.63
CA PRO A 61 -11.56 9.46 -5.29
C PRO A 61 -10.69 8.32 -4.71
N PHE A 62 -9.38 8.37 -4.92
CA PHE A 62 -8.44 7.37 -4.40
C PHE A 62 -7.71 7.79 -3.12
N HIS A 63 -7.86 9.02 -2.63
CA HIS A 63 -7.14 9.51 -1.45
C HIS A 63 -7.32 8.57 -0.25
N GLU A 64 -8.58 8.31 0.12
CA GLU A 64 -8.95 7.41 1.21
C GLU A 64 -8.48 5.96 0.98
N ALA A 65 -8.47 5.51 -0.27
CA ALA A 65 -8.00 4.17 -0.60
C ALA A 65 -6.48 4.03 -0.39
N ILE A 66 -5.70 5.02 -0.85
CA ILE A 66 -4.24 5.05 -0.67
C ILE A 66 -3.90 5.11 0.82
N ARG A 67 -4.55 6.02 1.56
CA ARG A 67 -4.36 6.19 3.01
C ARG A 67 -4.69 4.91 3.78
N ARG A 68 -5.78 4.21 3.42
CA ARG A 68 -6.11 2.91 4.00
C ARG A 68 -5.02 1.86 3.76
N ARG A 69 -4.48 1.79 2.54
CA ARG A 69 -3.39 0.85 2.22
C ARG A 69 -2.09 1.18 2.95
N GLN A 70 -1.78 2.46 3.10
CA GLN A 70 -0.67 2.93 3.93
C GLN A 70 -0.81 2.44 5.37
N TYR A 71 -1.96 2.70 6.02
CA TYR A 71 -2.20 2.24 7.39
C TYR A 71 -2.14 0.72 7.53
N GLN A 72 -2.64 -0.01 6.54
CA GLN A 72 -2.54 -1.47 6.53
C GLN A 72 -1.08 -1.94 6.44
N ALA A 73 -0.25 -1.30 5.61
CA ALA A 73 1.16 -1.64 5.49
C ALA A 73 1.96 -1.30 6.76
N ASP A 74 1.67 -0.14 7.36
CA ASP A 74 2.24 0.29 8.63
C ASP A 74 1.94 -0.71 9.75
N ALA A 75 0.66 -1.07 9.93
CA ALA A 75 0.26 -2.05 10.95
C ALA A 75 0.97 -3.41 10.80
N VAL A 76 1.15 -3.89 9.57
CA VAL A 76 1.90 -5.13 9.31
C VAL A 76 3.38 -4.95 9.61
N ARG A 77 4.00 -3.83 9.20
CA ARG A 77 5.42 -3.55 9.46
C ARG A 77 5.70 -3.42 10.95
N SER A 78 4.85 -2.70 11.71
CA SER A 78 4.96 -2.61 13.16
C SER A 78 4.87 -3.97 13.83
N PHE A 79 3.89 -4.80 13.44
CA PHE A 79 3.76 -6.16 13.97
C PHE A 79 5.01 -7.01 13.70
N LEU A 80 5.52 -6.99 12.46
CA LEU A 80 6.73 -7.73 12.11
C LEU A 80 7.96 -7.24 12.89
N HIS A 81 8.05 -5.94 13.15
CA HIS A 81 9.14 -5.35 13.93
C HIS A 81 9.07 -5.82 15.39
N ASP A 82 7.88 -5.83 15.98
CA ASP A 82 7.66 -6.27 17.36
C ASP A 82 8.02 -7.75 17.59
N ILE A 83 7.92 -8.58 16.55
CA ILE A 83 8.31 -10.00 16.60
C ILE A 83 9.72 -10.29 16.06
N GLY A 84 10.46 -9.27 15.62
CA GLY A 84 11.82 -9.40 15.11
C GLY A 84 11.93 -10.01 13.70
N GLU A 85 10.89 -9.90 12.87
CA GLU A 85 10.85 -10.37 11.47
C GLU A 85 11.05 -9.27 10.43
N ALA A 86 11.26 -8.02 10.85
CA ALA A 86 11.31 -6.83 10.00
C ALA A 86 12.58 -6.00 10.20
#